data_AF-A0A3D1WJ82-F1
#
_entry.id   AF-A0A3D1WJ82-F1
#
_cell.length_a   1.000
_cell.length_b   1.000
_cell.length_c   1.000
_cell.angle_alpha   90.00
_cell.angle_beta   90.00
_cell.angle_gamma   90.00
#
_symmetry.space_group_name_H-M   'P 1'
#
loop_
_entity.id
_entity.type
_entity.pdbx_description
1 polymer ?
#
loop_
_entity_poly.entity_id
_entity_poly.type
_entity_poly.pdbx_seq_one_letter_code
_entity_poly.pdbx_strand_id
1 'polypeptide(L)'
;MKWFVAALCGVLLSVLMICSPFLATKQTQTEYLRLHIRANSNTQEDQRVKYKVKDAIVEALIPLLADVETKDQAKDIVVKNFDYINAVADEVLKSEGFYYGAKSKIATEEFPTRTYENITLEQGEYEAVIIELGSGTGDNWWCLVYPAFCFTKTKNPTNYVYISKIWEIIEKVSGRNKN
;
A
#
# COMPACT_ATOMS: atom_id res chain seq x y z
N MET A 1 56.38 -26.31 -21.07
CA MET A 1 55.85 -24.96 -21.38
C MET A 1 54.33 -24.92 -21.63
N LYS A 2 53.71 -25.92 -22.28
CA LYS A 2 52.25 -25.95 -22.55
C LYS A 2 51.33 -26.07 -21.31
N TRP A 3 51.82 -26.67 -20.23
CA TRP A 3 51.04 -26.90 -19.00
C TRP A 3 50.88 -25.64 -18.12
N PHE A 4 51.84 -24.71 -18.17
CA PHE A 4 51.77 -23.46 -17.40
C PHE A 4 50.73 -22.47 -17.97
N VAL A 5 50.53 -22.48 -19.30
CA VAL A 5 49.51 -21.66 -19.97
C VAL A 5 48.10 -22.16 -19.61
N ALA A 6 47.90 -23.48 -19.54
CA ALA A 6 46.61 -24.07 -19.16
C ALA A 6 46.23 -23.78 -17.70
N ALA A 7 47.20 -23.83 -16.78
CA ALA A 7 46.98 -23.52 -15.37
C ALA A 7 46.63 -22.03 -15.13
N LEU A 8 47.26 -21.11 -15.87
CA LEU A 8 46.99 -19.67 -15.76
C LEU A 8 45.58 -19.30 -16.27
N CYS A 9 45.15 -19.92 -17.38
CA CYS A 9 43.80 -19.73 -17.91
C CYS A 9 42.72 -20.30 -16.99
N GLY A 10 42.97 -21.44 -16.33
CA GLY A 10 42.03 -22.05 -15.38
C GLY A 10 41.79 -21.19 -14.13
N VAL A 11 42.80 -20.49 -13.62
CA VAL A 11 42.69 -19.59 -12.47
C VAL A 11 42.00 -18.27 -12.84
N LEU A 12 42.24 -17.74 -14.04
CA LEU A 12 41.55 -16.54 -14.53
C LEU A 12 40.05 -16.79 -14.76
N LEU A 13 39.67 -17.99 -15.22
CA LEU A 13 38.27 -18.39 -15.39
C LEU A 13 37.54 -18.63 -14.06
N SER A 14 38.22 -19.13 -13.03
CA SER A 14 37.60 -19.34 -11.72
C SER A 14 37.38 -18.03 -10.93
N VAL A 15 38.25 -17.03 -11.10
CA VAL A 15 38.08 -15.70 -10.49
C VAL A 15 36.89 -14.93 -11.09
N LEU A 16 36.57 -15.16 -12.37
CA LEU A 16 35.41 -14.55 -13.05
C LEU A 16 34.06 -15.12 -12.58
N MET A 17 34.00 -16.36 -12.08
CA MET A 17 32.76 -16.95 -11.55
C MET A 17 32.43 -16.51 -10.11
N ILE A 18 33.41 -16.05 -9.35
CA ILE A 18 33.22 -15.62 -7.94
C ILE A 18 32.76 -14.15 -7.85
N CYS A 19 32.80 -13.42 -8.97
CA CYS A 19 32.38 -12.02 -9.05
C CYS A 19 31.05 -11.87 -9.80
N SER A 20 30.08 -12.76 -9.55
CA SER A 20 28.69 -12.36 -9.75
C SER A 20 28.38 -11.43 -8.58
N PRO A 21 28.13 -10.12 -8.78
CA PRO A 21 27.49 -9.36 -7.73
C PRO A 21 26.19 -10.11 -7.46
N PHE A 22 26.09 -10.69 -6.26
CA PHE A 22 24.80 -11.00 -5.67
C PHE A 22 24.03 -9.69 -5.82
N LEU A 23 23.10 -9.66 -6.78
CA LEU A 23 22.20 -8.55 -6.96
C LEU A 23 21.41 -8.54 -5.66
N ALA A 24 21.95 -7.84 -4.66
CA ALA A 24 21.20 -7.32 -3.56
C ALA A 24 20.15 -6.49 -4.28
N THR A 25 18.97 -7.10 -4.46
CA THR A 25 17.79 -6.39 -4.87
C THR A 25 17.74 -5.24 -3.90
N LYS A 26 18.02 -4.04 -4.40
CA LYS A 26 17.89 -2.83 -3.62
C LYS A 26 16.40 -2.78 -3.36
N GLN A 27 15.97 -3.40 -2.26
CA GLN A 27 14.61 -3.34 -1.78
C GLN A 27 14.44 -1.86 -1.52
N THR A 28 13.90 -1.21 -2.54
CA THR A 28 13.51 0.18 -2.48
C THR A 28 12.53 0.15 -1.33
N GLN A 29 12.98 0.67 -0.19
CA GLN A 29 12.14 0.85 0.97
C GLN A 29 11.06 1.77 0.46
N THR A 30 9.96 1.18 -0.01
CA THR A 30 8.89 1.90 -0.64
C THR A 30 8.35 2.79 0.47
N GLU A 31 8.46 4.10 0.26
CA GLU A 31 7.97 5.16 1.17
C GLU A 31 6.43 5.17 1.24
N TYR A 32 5.80 4.05 0.88
CA TYR A 32 4.37 3.90 0.74
C TYR A 32 3.87 2.85 1.73
N LEU A 33 2.85 3.19 2.50
CA LEU A 33 2.03 2.24 3.23
C LEU A 33 0.74 2.06 2.45
N ARG A 34 0.46 0.85 1.97
CA ARG A 34 -0.73 0.58 1.13
C ARG A 34 -1.94 0.16 1.97
N LEU A 35 -3.13 0.27 1.40
CA LEU A 35 -4.39 -0.19 2.00
C LEU A 35 -5.03 -1.25 1.11
N HIS A 36 -5.42 -2.36 1.72
CA HIS A 36 -6.16 -3.45 1.11
C HIS A 36 -7.44 -3.72 1.90
N ILE A 37 -8.59 -3.60 1.26
CA ILE A 37 -9.87 -4.03 1.85
C ILE A 37 -10.38 -5.20 1.02
N ARG A 38 -10.53 -6.37 1.64
CA ARG A 38 -10.97 -7.61 1.00
C ARG A 38 -12.39 -7.90 1.39
N ALA A 39 -13.25 -8.08 0.38
CA ALA A 39 -14.63 -8.48 0.63
C ALA A 39 -14.70 -9.92 1.16
N ASN A 40 -15.81 -10.26 1.78
CA ASN A 40 -16.09 -11.63 2.18
C ASN A 40 -16.16 -12.55 0.96
N SER A 41 -16.90 -12.15 -0.10
CA SER A 41 -16.98 -12.87 -1.36
C SER A 41 -17.13 -11.94 -2.58
N ASN A 42 -17.35 -12.53 -3.76
CA ASN A 42 -17.59 -11.82 -5.02
C ASN A 42 -19.07 -11.63 -5.35
N THR A 43 -19.97 -11.86 -4.40
CA THR A 43 -21.39 -11.49 -4.56
C THR A 43 -21.51 -9.97 -4.71
N GLN A 44 -22.56 -9.54 -5.40
CA GLN A 44 -22.80 -8.12 -5.63
C GLN A 44 -22.95 -7.36 -4.30
N GLU A 45 -23.57 -8.00 -3.31
CA GLU A 45 -23.81 -7.47 -1.98
C GLU A 45 -22.51 -7.27 -1.20
N ASP A 46 -21.61 -8.27 -1.20
CA ASP A 46 -20.32 -8.20 -0.49
C ASP A 46 -19.40 -7.15 -1.14
N GLN A 47 -19.42 -7.05 -2.47
CA GLN A 47 -18.67 -6.03 -3.20
C GLN A 47 -19.23 -4.62 -2.92
N ARG A 48 -20.56 -4.47 -2.88
CA ARG A 48 -21.21 -3.19 -2.56
C ARG A 48 -20.91 -2.73 -1.14
N VAL A 49 -21.01 -3.62 -0.14
CA VAL A 49 -20.75 -3.24 1.25
C VAL A 49 -19.28 -2.94 1.49
N LYS A 50 -18.34 -3.63 0.80
CA LYS A 50 -16.91 -3.30 0.82
C LYS A 50 -16.67 -1.81 0.50
N TYR A 51 -17.33 -1.26 -0.52
CA TYR A 51 -17.15 0.15 -0.87
C TYR A 51 -17.69 1.11 0.20
N LYS A 52 -18.80 0.77 0.86
CA LYS A 52 -19.32 1.55 2.00
C LYS A 52 -18.38 1.50 3.20
N VAL A 53 -17.90 0.31 3.56
CA VAL A 53 -16.91 0.11 4.63
C VAL A 53 -15.63 0.90 4.32
N LYS A 54 -15.17 0.83 3.07
CA LYS A 54 -14.02 1.61 2.59
C LYS A 54 -14.20 3.10 2.82
N ASP A 55 -15.34 3.69 2.45
CA ASP A 55 -15.59 5.11 2.67
C ASP A 55 -15.55 5.46 4.17
N ALA A 56 -16.20 4.66 5.02
CA ALA A 56 -16.20 4.88 6.46
C ALA A 56 -14.81 4.78 7.11
N ILE A 57 -14.01 3.78 6.72
CA ILE A 57 -12.64 3.62 7.22
C ILE A 57 -11.75 4.78 6.76
N VAL A 58 -11.87 5.19 5.51
CA VAL A 58 -11.15 6.36 4.99
C VAL A 58 -11.49 7.60 5.81
N GLU A 59 -12.77 7.84 6.08
CA GLU A 59 -13.21 8.96 6.93
C GLU A 59 -12.65 8.89 8.35
N ALA A 60 -12.62 7.70 8.95
CA ALA A 60 -12.08 7.47 10.29
C ALA A 60 -10.55 7.69 10.37
N LEU A 61 -9.83 7.39 9.29
CA LEU A 61 -8.37 7.52 9.21
C LEU A 61 -7.89 8.95 8.94
N ILE A 62 -8.70 9.81 8.29
CA ILE A 62 -8.35 11.22 8.02
C ILE A 62 -7.80 11.95 9.26
N PRO A 63 -8.53 12.01 10.39
CA PRO A 63 -8.04 12.74 11.56
C PRO A 63 -6.84 12.06 12.23
N LEU A 64 -6.73 10.73 12.13
CA LEU A 64 -5.62 9.98 12.73
C LEU A 64 -4.29 10.23 12.02
N LEU A 65 -4.34 10.46 10.70
CA LEU A 65 -3.16 10.59 9.85
C LEU A 65 -2.85 12.04 9.46
N ALA A 66 -3.59 13.02 10.00
CA ALA A 66 -3.51 14.43 9.60
C ALA A 66 -2.11 15.05 9.81
N ASP A 67 -1.41 14.64 10.87
CA ASP A 67 -0.13 15.22 11.31
C ASP A 67 1.05 14.23 11.16
N VAL A 68 0.88 13.20 10.32
CA VAL A 68 1.91 12.18 10.11
C VAL A 68 2.94 12.62 9.09
N GLU A 69 4.22 12.49 9.43
CA GLU A 69 5.34 12.92 8.59
C GLU A 69 6.11 11.75 7.96
N THR A 70 5.92 10.52 8.44
CA THR A 70 6.65 9.34 7.96
C THR A 70 5.76 8.11 7.81
N LYS A 71 6.18 7.17 6.95
CA LYS A 71 5.51 5.87 6.76
C LYS A 71 5.39 5.10 8.08
N ASP A 72 6.47 5.07 8.87
CA ASP A 72 6.49 4.30 10.11
C ASP A 72 5.57 4.92 11.18
N GLN A 73 5.49 6.25 11.26
CA GLN A 73 4.50 6.93 12.09
C GLN A 73 3.07 6.60 11.65
N ALA A 74 2.79 6.60 10.34
CA ALA A 74 1.49 6.22 9.80
C ALA A 74 1.12 4.79 10.21
N LYS A 75 2.07 3.87 10.05
CA LYS A 75 1.91 2.46 10.42
C LYS A 75 1.61 2.31 11.90
N ASP A 76 2.40 2.92 12.76
CA ASP A 76 2.22 2.84 14.21
C ASP A 76 0.86 3.37 14.66
N ILE A 77 0.42 4.49 14.08
CA ILE A 77 -0.89 5.07 14.38
C ILE A 77 -2.00 4.12 13.92
N VAL A 78 -1.93 3.58 12.71
CA VAL A 78 -2.95 2.69 12.18
C VAL A 78 -3.02 1.40 12.99
N VAL A 79 -1.89 0.79 13.33
CA VAL A 79 -1.82 -0.42 14.15
C VAL A 79 -2.42 -0.20 15.53
N LYS A 80 -2.11 0.93 16.19
CA LYS A 80 -2.70 1.30 17.49
C LYS A 80 -4.22 1.50 17.43
N ASN A 81 -4.76 1.79 16.24
CA ASN A 81 -6.18 2.04 16.02
C ASN A 81 -6.90 0.89 15.30
N PHE A 82 -6.32 -0.30 15.20
CA PHE A 82 -6.98 -1.43 14.55
C PHE A 82 -8.33 -1.78 15.15
N ASP A 83 -8.47 -1.76 16.48
CA ASP A 83 -9.76 -2.04 17.13
C ASP A 83 -10.82 -1.00 16.74
N TYR A 84 -10.43 0.28 16.68
CA TYR A 84 -11.32 1.36 16.23
C TYR A 84 -11.70 1.20 14.75
N ILE A 85 -10.73 0.90 13.88
CA ILE A 85 -10.97 0.67 12.44
C ILE A 85 -11.90 -0.52 12.22
N ASN A 86 -11.69 -1.62 12.94
CA ASN A 86 -12.55 -2.81 12.88
C ASN A 86 -13.96 -2.48 13.37
N ALA A 87 -14.09 -1.71 14.47
CA ALA A 87 -15.39 -1.30 14.99
C ALA A 87 -16.18 -0.43 14.00
N VAL A 88 -15.51 0.51 13.31
CA VAL A 88 -16.12 1.31 12.24
C VAL A 88 -16.61 0.43 11.09
N ALA A 89 -15.80 -0.54 10.68
CA ALA A 89 -16.18 -1.48 9.63
C ALA A 89 -17.37 -2.35 10.04
N ASP A 90 -17.35 -2.88 11.27
CA ASP A 90 -18.40 -3.72 11.84
C ASP A 90 -19.74 -2.97 11.98
N GLU A 91 -19.70 -1.69 12.34
CA GLU A 91 -20.89 -0.85 12.39
C GLU A 91 -21.56 -0.74 11.02
N VAL A 92 -20.78 -0.47 9.97
CA VAL A 92 -21.29 -0.41 8.59
C VAL A 92 -21.84 -1.78 8.17
N LEU A 93 -21.09 -2.86 8.38
CA LEU A 93 -21.52 -4.22 8.05
C LEU A 93 -22.86 -4.56 8.71
N LYS A 94 -22.99 -4.28 10.01
CA LYS A 94 -24.21 -4.53 10.77
C LYS A 94 -25.38 -3.69 10.27
N SER A 95 -25.15 -2.41 9.95
CA SER A 95 -26.19 -1.53 9.42
C SER A 95 -26.71 -1.97 8.06
N GLU A 96 -25.88 -2.68 7.28
CA GLU A 96 -26.21 -3.23 5.96
C GLU A 96 -26.73 -4.68 6.02
N GLY A 97 -26.90 -5.24 7.22
CA GLY A 97 -27.51 -6.56 7.44
C GLY A 97 -26.53 -7.74 7.42
N PHE A 98 -25.22 -7.49 7.50
CA PHE A 98 -24.20 -8.53 7.57
C PHE A 98 -23.85 -8.89 9.02
N TYR A 99 -23.50 -10.16 9.25
CA TYR A 99 -23.22 -10.71 10.59
C TYR A 99 -21.76 -11.13 10.79
N TYR A 100 -20.93 -11.06 9.75
CA TYR A 100 -19.49 -11.24 9.87
C TYR A 100 -18.83 -9.92 10.27
N GLY A 101 -17.63 -9.99 10.86
CA GLY A 101 -16.85 -8.82 11.26
C GLY A 101 -15.68 -8.52 10.34
N ALA A 102 -14.94 -7.47 10.66
CA ALA A 102 -13.70 -7.05 10.02
C ALA A 102 -12.48 -7.40 10.87
N LYS A 103 -11.37 -7.73 10.19
CA LYS A 103 -10.07 -7.97 10.84
C LYS A 103 -8.96 -7.22 10.11
N SER A 104 -8.29 -6.34 10.85
CA SER A 104 -7.13 -5.61 10.37
C SER A 104 -5.81 -6.32 10.70
N LYS A 105 -4.83 -6.24 9.80
CA LYS A 105 -3.45 -6.69 9.99
C LYS A 105 -2.47 -5.88 9.14
N ILE A 106 -1.19 -5.92 9.48
CA ILE A 106 -0.11 -5.52 8.57
C ILE A 106 0.46 -6.77 7.92
N ALA A 107 0.70 -6.71 6.61
CA ALA A 107 1.53 -7.69 5.93
C ALA A 107 2.26 -7.06 4.74
N THR A 108 3.31 -7.73 4.28
CA THR A 108 3.94 -7.45 2.99
C THR A 108 3.30 -8.34 1.95
N GLU A 109 2.82 -7.76 0.86
CA GLU A 109 2.20 -8.50 -0.25
C GLU A 109 2.71 -7.97 -1.59
N GLU A 110 2.56 -8.76 -2.65
CA GLU A 110 2.83 -8.31 -4.01
C GLU A 110 1.65 -7.49 -4.55
N PHE A 111 1.97 -6.32 -5.09
CA PHE A 111 1.03 -5.41 -5.72
C PHE A 111 1.34 -5.27 -7.21
N PRO A 112 0.34 -5.24 -8.10
CA PRO A 112 0.57 -4.91 -9.50
C PRO A 112 0.83 -3.41 -9.65
N THR A 113 1.36 -3.02 -10.82
CA THR A 113 1.50 -1.61 -11.18
C THR A 113 0.14 -0.91 -11.12
N ARG A 114 0.08 0.23 -10.42
CA ARG A 114 -1.12 1.07 -10.30
C ARG A 114 -0.77 2.53 -10.49
N THR A 115 -1.55 3.22 -11.31
CA THR A 115 -1.42 4.67 -11.52
C THR A 115 -2.55 5.38 -10.79
N TYR A 116 -2.20 6.38 -9.98
CA TYR A 116 -3.11 7.31 -9.31
C TYR A 116 -2.81 8.71 -9.83
N GLU A 117 -3.73 9.34 -10.56
CA GLU A 117 -3.56 10.64 -11.23
C GLU A 117 -2.14 10.87 -11.81
N ASN A 118 -1.22 11.43 -11.03
CA ASN A 118 0.12 11.84 -11.43
C ASN A 118 1.24 10.93 -10.87
N ILE A 119 0.91 9.81 -10.23
CA ILE A 119 1.85 8.92 -9.55
C ILE A 119 1.61 7.48 -10.00
N THR A 120 2.66 6.85 -10.51
CA THR A 120 2.66 5.41 -10.82
C THR A 120 3.45 4.68 -9.75
N LEU A 121 2.80 3.70 -9.11
CA LEU A 121 3.46 2.73 -8.25
C LEU A 121 3.67 1.46 -9.06
N GLU A 122 4.93 1.09 -9.26
CA GLU A 122 5.30 -0.10 -10.01
C GLU A 122 4.91 -1.39 -9.30
N GLN A 123 4.83 -2.48 -10.05
CA GLN A 123 4.66 -3.80 -9.48
C GLN A 123 5.80 -4.14 -8.52
N GLY A 124 5.46 -4.75 -7.38
CA GLY A 124 6.45 -5.18 -6.40
C GLY A 124 5.84 -5.48 -5.03
N GLU A 125 6.70 -5.78 -4.07
CA GLU A 125 6.28 -6.02 -2.68
C GLU A 125 6.13 -4.70 -1.92
N TYR A 126 5.00 -4.55 -1.24
CA TYR A 126 4.71 -3.38 -0.40
C TYR A 126 4.18 -3.82 0.95
N GLU A 127 4.54 -3.06 1.98
CA GLU A 127 3.89 -3.14 3.29
C GLU A 127 2.48 -2.53 3.19
N ALA A 128 1.50 -3.23 3.71
CA ALA A 128 0.10 -2.86 3.58
C ALA A 128 -0.71 -3.13 4.85
N VAL A 129 -1.64 -2.22 5.10
CA VAL A 129 -2.76 -2.43 6.02
C VAL A 129 -3.80 -3.24 5.27
N ILE A 130 -4.11 -4.43 5.77
CA ILE A 130 -5.10 -5.34 5.19
C ILE A 130 -6.29 -5.42 6.13
N ILE A 131 -7.47 -5.20 5.59
CA ILE A 131 -8.75 -5.26 6.29
C ILE A 131 -9.58 -6.34 5.61
N GLU A 132 -9.74 -7.47 6.27
CA GLU A 132 -10.49 -8.62 5.80
C GLU A 132 -11.91 -8.55 6.35
N LEU A 133 -12.90 -8.47 5.46
CA LEU A 133 -14.31 -8.54 5.81
C LEU A 133 -14.74 -10.01 5.73
N GLY A 134 -15.22 -10.58 6.84
CA GLY A 134 -15.58 -12.00 6.89
C GLY A 134 -14.40 -12.92 6.55
N SER A 135 -14.55 -13.76 5.52
CA SER A 135 -13.45 -14.65 5.07
C SER A 135 -12.33 -13.91 4.33
N GLY A 136 -12.57 -12.69 3.84
CA GLY A 136 -11.60 -11.92 3.05
C GLY A 136 -11.21 -12.57 1.71
N THR A 137 -12.03 -13.48 1.18
CA THR A 137 -11.73 -14.23 -0.07
C THR A 137 -12.23 -13.55 -1.34
N GLY A 138 -13.04 -12.50 -1.21
CA GLY A 138 -13.55 -11.73 -2.33
C GLY A 138 -12.57 -10.69 -2.85
N ASP A 139 -12.96 -10.05 -3.95
CA ASP A 139 -12.14 -9.11 -4.68
C ASP A 139 -11.74 -7.94 -3.79
N ASN A 140 -10.50 -7.52 -3.99
CA ASN A 140 -9.84 -6.53 -3.17
C ASN A 140 -10.23 -5.13 -3.65
N TRP A 141 -10.06 -4.16 -2.77
CA TRP A 141 -9.93 -2.76 -3.14
C TRP A 141 -8.57 -2.24 -2.67
N TRP A 142 -7.90 -1.48 -3.55
CA TRP A 142 -6.50 -1.11 -3.43
C TRP A 142 -6.38 0.40 -3.21
N CYS A 143 -5.57 0.83 -2.24
CA CYS A 143 -5.26 2.25 -2.04
C CYS A 143 -3.92 2.49 -1.33
N LEU A 144 -3.73 3.74 -0.88
CA LEU A 144 -2.56 4.25 -0.17
C LEU A 144 -3.00 4.88 1.16
N VAL A 145 -2.38 4.41 2.24
CA VAL A 145 -2.46 4.99 3.59
C VAL A 145 -1.43 6.09 3.75
N TYR A 146 -0.19 5.85 3.29
CA TYR A 146 0.87 6.84 3.30
C TYR A 146 1.62 6.82 1.95
N PRO A 147 1.93 7.99 1.36
CA PRO A 147 1.32 9.27 1.67
C PRO A 147 -0.21 9.19 1.48
N ALA A 148 -0.94 9.98 2.26
CA ALA A 148 -2.40 10.04 2.39
C ALA A 148 -3.13 10.48 1.09
N PHE A 149 -2.96 9.76 -0.02
CA PHE A 149 -3.56 10.09 -1.33
C PHE A 149 -5.06 9.80 -1.39
N CYS A 150 -5.54 8.83 -0.61
CA CYS A 150 -6.90 8.33 -0.71
C CYS A 150 -7.94 9.07 0.14
N PHE A 151 -7.52 10.14 0.85
CA PHE A 151 -8.26 10.73 1.96
C PHE A 151 -9.04 12.02 1.63
N THR A 152 -9.39 12.27 0.37
CA THR A 152 -10.10 13.50 -0.02
C THR A 152 -11.57 13.22 -0.39
N LYS A 153 -12.50 13.99 0.19
CA LYS A 153 -13.92 14.00 -0.21
C LYS A 153 -14.10 14.87 -1.45
N THR A 154 -14.58 14.32 -2.56
CA THR A 154 -15.15 15.13 -3.67
C THR A 154 -16.68 15.11 -3.60
N LYS A 155 -17.29 16.28 -3.78
CA LYS A 155 -18.75 16.47 -3.82
C LYS A 155 -19.37 16.21 -5.21
N ASN A 156 -18.69 15.48 -6.11
CA ASN A 156 -19.20 15.20 -7.45
C ASN A 156 -18.86 13.76 -7.89
N PRO A 157 -19.84 12.94 -8.31
CA PRO A 157 -19.64 11.53 -8.65
C PRO A 157 -18.93 11.26 -9.99
N THR A 158 -18.67 12.29 -10.80
CA THR A 158 -18.14 12.13 -12.18
C THR A 158 -16.77 12.75 -12.44
N ASN A 159 -16.17 13.43 -11.45
CA ASN A 159 -14.79 13.92 -11.55
C ASN A 159 -14.18 13.99 -10.15
N TYR A 160 -13.20 13.12 -9.91
CA TYR A 160 -12.40 13.14 -8.70
C TYR A 160 -11.17 14.02 -8.97
N VAL A 161 -10.97 15.06 -8.17
CA VAL A 161 -9.74 15.87 -8.15
C VAL A 161 -9.15 15.68 -6.77
N TYR A 162 -8.01 15.00 -6.69
CA TYR A 162 -7.40 14.61 -5.42
C TYR A 162 -6.44 15.71 -4.96
N ILE A 163 -6.85 16.51 -3.99
CA ILE A 163 -6.00 17.55 -3.38
C ILE A 163 -5.63 17.11 -1.97
N SER A 164 -4.48 16.46 -1.82
CA SER A 164 -3.95 16.12 -0.50
C SER A 164 -3.33 17.36 0.17
N LYS A 165 -3.47 17.52 1.48
CA LYS A 165 -2.56 18.39 2.28
C LYS A 165 -1.09 17.99 2.11
N ILE A 166 -0.85 16.74 1.70
CA ILE A 166 0.47 16.25 1.33
C ILE A 166 0.90 16.76 -0.05
N TRP A 167 -0.01 17.20 -0.94
CA TRP A 167 0.40 17.89 -2.17
C TRP A 167 1.17 19.18 -1.83
N GLU A 168 0.73 19.93 -0.81
CA GLU A 168 1.48 21.08 -0.30
C GLU A 168 2.86 20.66 0.25
N ILE A 169 2.96 19.52 0.93
CA ILE A 169 4.23 18.99 1.47
C ILE A 169 5.14 18.48 0.34
N ILE A 170 4.59 17.76 -0.65
CA ILE A 170 5.32 17.25 -1.82
C ILE A 170 5.78 18.41 -2.69
N GLU A 171 4.98 19.47 -2.91
CA GLU A 171 5.42 20.68 -3.61
C GLU A 171 6.58 21.36 -2.87
N LYS A 172 6.47 21.44 -1.53
CA LYS A 172 7.51 22.02 -0.67
C LYS A 172 8.80 21.19 -0.67
N VAL A 173 8.70 19.86 -0.72
CA VAL A 173 9.85 18.93 -0.70
C VAL A 173 10.44 18.72 -2.11
N SER A 174 9.63 18.73 -3.16
CA SER A 174 10.05 18.51 -4.56
C SER A 174 10.59 19.77 -5.25
N GLY A 175 10.54 20.94 -4.59
CA GLY A 175 11.11 22.19 -5.12
C GLY A 175 10.44 22.68 -6.41
N ARG A 176 9.21 22.22 -6.72
CA ARG A 176 8.51 22.52 -7.98
C ARG A 176 7.92 23.93 -8.09
N ASN A 177 8.24 24.85 -7.19
CA ASN A 177 7.96 26.27 -7.36
C ASN A 177 9.24 27.12 -7.22
N LYS A 178 9.98 27.19 -8.33
CA LYS A 178 10.60 28.43 -8.80
C LYS A 178 10.03 28.71 -10.18
N ASN A 179 8.90 29.40 -10.24
CA ASN A 179 8.54 30.44 -11.21
C ASN A 179 7.11 30.94 -10.94
#